data_AF-A0A4Q6BRC3-F1
#
_entry.id   AF-A0A4Q6BRC3-F1
#
_cell.length_a   1.000
_cell.length_b   1.000
_cell.length_c   1.000
_cell.angle_alpha   90.00
_cell.angle_beta   90.00
_cell.angle_gamma   90.00
#
_symmetry.space_group_name_H-M   'P 1'
#
loop_
_entity.id
_entity.type
_entity.pdbx_description
1 polymer ?
#
loop_
_entity_poly.entity_id
_entity_poly.type
_entity_poly.pdbx_seq_one_letter_code
_entity_poly.pdbx_strand_id
1 'polypeptide(L)'
;MAHLLGRAAALGLVSLLGLMAPGCVVEDTMPVTLPEEIADRADPIAAADVLARARSWVQVAMPYCGGTNGGKDYICGGTCVRTGAAKSPEWDPYRSDCSGLVSYSWGLKAPGLDTGSMGTIAKQSSGAFKRIAIDALQPGDALVTVTKGHTFLFAGWVTKGKRLRLIEEYDCGKIAREVERDITVSGDTLKKSGDSRAYLAAHLTAMTASDPTPVTPPPTNQPPHGSLDRADGAVGAVERAVGRLVGGRGR
;
A
#
# COMPACT_ATOMS: atom_id res chain seq x y z
N MET A 1 -15.87 17.82 -94.69
CA MET A 1 -14.92 18.49 -95.59
C MET A 1 -14.04 19.42 -94.77
N ALA A 2 -12.73 19.35 -95.02
CA ALA A 2 -11.69 20.33 -94.65
C ALA A 2 -11.45 20.54 -93.13
N HIS A 3 -10.36 19.99 -92.58
CA HIS A 3 -8.95 20.45 -92.67
C HIS A 3 -8.60 21.49 -91.58
N LEU A 4 -7.67 21.07 -90.69
CA LEU A 4 -6.33 21.66 -90.48
C LEU A 4 -6.30 22.71 -89.35
N LEU A 5 -5.63 22.38 -88.24
CA LEU A 5 -4.24 22.71 -87.88
C LEU A 5 -4.09 24.09 -87.23
N GLY A 6 -3.46 24.10 -86.05
CA GLY A 6 -2.96 25.30 -85.41
C GLY A 6 -2.27 25.00 -84.09
N ARG A 7 -0.96 24.70 -84.16
CA ARG A 7 -0.07 24.59 -82.99
C ARG A 7 0.20 26.01 -82.45
N ALA A 8 0.18 26.19 -81.13
CA ALA A 8 0.82 27.34 -80.48
C ALA A 8 1.52 26.85 -79.22
N ALA A 9 2.83 27.07 -79.17
CA ALA A 9 3.69 26.84 -78.02
C ALA A 9 3.50 27.99 -77.01
N ALA A 10 3.42 27.66 -75.72
CA ALA A 10 3.54 28.64 -74.66
C ALA A 10 4.50 28.10 -73.58
N LEU A 11 5.55 28.87 -73.33
CA LEU A 11 6.55 28.66 -72.29
C LEU A 11 5.88 28.64 -70.90
N GLY A 12 6.10 27.57 -70.14
CA GLY A 12 5.64 27.43 -68.76
C GLY A 12 6.81 27.60 -67.78
N LEU A 13 6.73 28.67 -66.99
CA LEU A 13 7.54 28.98 -65.81
C LEU A 13 7.70 27.75 -64.88
N VAL A 14 8.95 27.44 -64.50
CA VAL A 14 9.24 26.51 -63.39
C VAL A 14 8.95 27.24 -62.07
N SER A 15 7.80 26.96 -61.46
CA SER A 15 7.51 27.33 -60.08
C SER A 15 8.01 26.24 -59.14
N LEU A 16 9.00 26.58 -58.32
CA LEU A 16 9.54 25.75 -57.25
C LEU A 16 8.53 25.75 -56.08
N LEU A 17 7.62 24.78 -56.04
CA LEU A 17 6.71 24.57 -54.92
C LEU A 17 7.43 23.74 -53.85
N GLY A 18 7.92 24.42 -52.81
CA GLY A 18 8.50 23.79 -51.62
C GLY A 18 7.44 23.00 -50.85
N LEU A 19 7.62 21.69 -50.80
CA LEU A 19 6.81 20.75 -50.03
C LEU A 19 7.17 20.91 -48.53
N MET A 20 6.36 21.65 -47.78
CA MET A 20 6.47 21.68 -46.31
C MET A 20 5.77 20.46 -45.74
N ALA A 21 6.56 19.47 -45.32
CA ALA A 21 6.06 18.32 -44.57
C ALA A 21 5.60 18.79 -43.17
N PRO A 22 4.43 18.33 -42.67
CA PRO A 22 4.06 18.55 -41.28
C PRO A 22 5.02 17.77 -40.39
N GLY A 23 5.81 18.50 -39.59
CA GLY A 23 6.61 17.93 -38.52
C GLY A 23 5.69 17.19 -37.55
N CYS A 24 5.87 15.87 -37.44
CA CYS A 24 5.33 15.10 -36.34
C CYS A 24 5.94 15.66 -35.06
N VAL A 25 5.13 16.33 -34.26
CA VAL A 25 5.44 16.60 -32.86
C VAL A 25 5.31 15.25 -32.16
N VAL A 26 6.42 14.52 -32.01
CA VAL A 26 6.50 13.45 -31.03
C VAL A 26 6.48 14.15 -29.67
N GLU A 27 5.35 14.06 -28.97
CA GLU A 27 5.28 14.36 -27.55
C GLU A 27 6.25 13.41 -26.84
N ASP A 28 7.43 13.95 -26.55
CA ASP A 28 8.46 13.30 -25.76
C ASP A 28 7.91 13.16 -24.34
N THR A 29 7.26 12.02 -24.10
CA THR A 29 6.76 11.62 -22.79
C THR A 29 7.98 11.31 -21.96
N MET A 30 8.52 12.34 -21.29
CA MET A 30 9.54 12.19 -20.27
C MET A 30 9.11 11.06 -19.32
N PRO A 31 9.84 9.93 -19.26
CA PRO A 31 9.53 8.89 -18.30
C PRO A 31 9.68 9.51 -16.91
N VAL A 32 8.65 9.37 -16.08
CA VAL A 32 8.75 9.69 -14.66
C VAL A 32 9.76 8.72 -14.07
N THR A 33 11.03 9.15 -14.00
CA THR A 33 12.08 8.46 -13.27
C THR A 33 11.76 8.62 -11.80
N LEU A 34 11.16 7.59 -11.23
CA LEU A 34 11.13 7.45 -9.77
C LEU A 34 12.58 7.46 -9.29
N PRO A 35 12.86 7.97 -8.08
CA PRO A 35 14.19 7.85 -7.51
C PRO A 35 14.52 6.36 -7.43
N GLU A 36 15.34 5.89 -8.37
CA GLU A 36 15.77 4.49 -8.49
C GLU A 36 16.30 4.00 -7.14
N GLU A 37 16.94 4.89 -6.39
CA GLU A 37 17.51 4.68 -5.05
C GLU A 37 16.51 4.27 -3.95
N ILE A 38 15.22 4.59 -4.05
CA ILE A 38 14.20 4.20 -3.04
C ILE A 38 13.59 2.83 -3.37
N ALA A 39 13.47 2.53 -4.67
CA ALA A 39 12.97 1.26 -5.17
C ALA A 39 14.03 0.16 -5.11
N ASP A 40 15.31 0.52 -5.09
CA ASP A 40 16.40 -0.44 -5.20
C ASP A 40 16.63 -1.18 -3.88
N ARG A 41 16.16 -2.44 -3.86
CA ARG A 41 16.62 -3.43 -2.90
C ARG A 41 17.61 -4.33 -3.64
N ALA A 42 18.88 -4.24 -3.27
CA ALA A 42 19.95 -5.02 -3.90
C ALA A 42 19.83 -6.53 -3.64
N ASP A 43 19.27 -6.92 -2.48
CA ASP A 43 19.20 -8.32 -2.06
C ASP A 43 17.81 -8.94 -2.27
N PRO A 44 17.72 -10.15 -2.83
CA PRO A 44 16.47 -10.92 -2.87
C PRO A 44 15.81 -11.02 -1.48
N ILE A 45 14.48 -11.06 -1.46
CA ILE A 45 13.68 -11.28 -0.25
C ILE A 45 12.68 -12.41 -0.48
N ALA A 46 12.49 -13.30 0.49
CA ALA A 46 11.44 -14.30 0.38
C ALA A 46 10.07 -13.67 0.66
N ALA A 47 9.04 -14.11 -0.07
CA ALA A 47 7.65 -13.73 0.23
C ALA A 47 7.26 -13.98 1.70
N ALA A 48 7.79 -15.04 2.31
CA ALA A 48 7.61 -15.33 3.74
C ALA A 48 8.18 -14.23 4.64
N ASP A 49 9.35 -13.68 4.30
CA ASP A 49 9.97 -12.58 5.06
C ASP A 49 9.17 -11.28 4.90
N VAL A 50 8.66 -11.00 3.69
CA VAL A 50 7.77 -9.85 3.45
C VAL A 50 6.54 -9.94 4.37
N LEU A 51 5.90 -11.11 4.44
CA LEU A 51 4.75 -11.31 5.32
C LEU A 51 5.12 -11.31 6.81
N ALA A 52 6.29 -11.82 7.18
CA ALA A 52 6.75 -11.78 8.57
C ALA A 52 6.94 -10.34 9.05
N ARG A 53 7.55 -9.49 8.20
CA ARG A 53 7.68 -8.04 8.44
C ARG A 53 6.31 -7.37 8.52
N ALA A 54 5.40 -7.65 7.59
CA ALA A 54 4.05 -7.10 7.64
C ALA A 54 3.30 -7.50 8.93
N ARG A 55 3.50 -8.72 9.43
CA ARG A 55 2.88 -9.21 10.66
C ARG A 55 3.51 -8.67 11.93
N SER A 56 4.82 -8.39 11.96
CA SER A 56 5.42 -7.70 13.11
C SER A 56 4.83 -6.29 13.27
N TRP A 57 4.51 -5.62 12.17
CA TRP A 57 3.82 -4.34 12.13
C TRP A 57 2.41 -4.39 12.77
N VAL A 58 1.65 -5.46 12.46
CA VAL A 58 0.34 -5.72 13.09
C VAL A 58 0.50 -6.06 14.58
N GLN A 59 1.50 -6.88 14.92
CA GLN A 59 1.73 -7.35 16.29
C GLN A 59 2.00 -6.20 17.27
N VAL A 60 2.68 -5.15 16.82
CA VAL A 60 2.94 -3.95 17.65
C VAL A 60 1.78 -2.97 17.66
N ALA A 61 0.65 -3.32 17.03
CA ALA A 61 -0.53 -2.46 16.87
C ALA A 61 -0.14 -1.07 16.31
N MET A 62 0.65 -1.06 15.23
CA MET A 62 1.17 0.19 14.66
C MET A 62 0.03 1.18 14.37
N PRO A 63 0.11 2.43 14.86
CA PRO A 63 -0.90 3.44 14.58
C PRO A 63 -0.74 4.04 13.19
N TYR A 64 -1.87 4.23 12.52
CA TYR A 64 -1.91 4.89 11.22
C TYR A 64 -1.39 6.33 11.31
N CYS A 65 -0.37 6.66 10.52
CA CYS A 65 0.18 8.01 10.46
C CYS A 65 0.93 8.30 9.15
N GLY A 66 0.68 9.48 8.56
CA GLY A 66 1.27 9.90 7.28
C GLY A 66 2.72 10.39 7.34
N GLY A 67 3.47 10.07 8.39
CA GLY A 67 4.83 10.55 8.63
C GLY A 67 5.67 9.55 9.42
N THR A 68 6.98 9.80 9.49
CA THR A 68 7.90 9.03 10.33
C THR A 68 7.66 9.29 11.81
N ASN A 69 8.15 8.43 12.70
CA ASN A 69 7.96 8.64 14.13
C ASN A 69 8.60 9.98 14.58
N GLY A 70 7.84 10.82 15.29
CA GLY A 70 8.21 12.19 15.66
C GLY A 70 8.08 13.23 14.55
N GLY A 71 7.78 12.81 13.32
CA GLY A 71 7.57 13.68 12.17
C GLY A 71 6.16 14.26 12.09
N LYS A 72 5.95 15.19 11.15
CA LYS A 72 4.62 15.73 10.83
C LYS A 72 3.73 14.64 10.23
N ASP A 73 2.48 14.54 10.68
CA ASP A 73 1.47 13.73 10.02
C ASP A 73 0.84 14.52 8.86
N TYR A 74 1.15 14.11 7.64
CA TYR A 74 0.63 14.74 6.42
C TYR A 74 -0.77 14.25 6.03
N ILE A 75 -1.31 13.22 6.70
CA ILE A 75 -2.59 12.60 6.37
C ILE A 75 -3.66 12.92 7.43
N CYS A 76 -3.38 12.62 8.71
CA CYS A 76 -4.37 12.84 9.78
C CYS A 76 -4.16 14.17 10.53
N GLY A 77 -3.03 14.85 10.28
CA GLY A 77 -2.65 16.09 10.94
C GLY A 77 -1.94 15.88 12.29
N GLY A 78 -1.18 16.88 12.71
CA GLY A 78 -0.39 16.83 13.95
C GLY A 78 0.98 16.17 13.76
N THR A 79 1.40 15.40 14.76
CA THR A 79 2.70 14.72 14.83
C THR A 79 2.47 13.22 14.96
N CYS A 80 3.20 12.44 14.17
CA CYS A 80 3.24 11.00 14.31
C CYS A 80 3.93 10.61 15.61
N VAL A 81 3.20 9.98 16.52
CA VAL A 81 3.72 9.53 17.80
C VAL A 81 3.53 8.03 17.93
N ARG A 82 4.64 7.30 18.00
CA ARG A 82 4.67 5.88 18.35
C ARG A 82 5.21 5.72 19.77
N THR A 83 4.61 4.80 20.52
CA THR A 83 4.99 4.50 21.91
C THR A 83 5.06 2.99 22.13
N GLY A 84 5.64 2.58 23.26
CA GLY A 84 5.75 1.16 23.61
C GLY A 84 6.44 0.34 22.52
N ALA A 85 5.88 -0.84 22.22
CA ALA A 85 6.42 -1.74 21.19
C ALA A 85 6.42 -1.13 19.78
N ALA A 86 5.53 -0.17 19.49
CA ALA A 86 5.48 0.47 18.17
C ALA A 86 6.62 1.48 17.94
N LYS A 87 7.35 1.91 18.98
CA LYS A 87 8.52 2.78 18.85
C LYS A 87 9.79 1.94 18.74
N SER A 88 10.37 1.85 17.55
CA SER A 88 11.58 1.06 17.30
C SER A 88 12.45 1.68 16.22
N PRO A 89 13.79 1.71 16.38
CA PRO A 89 14.71 2.16 15.33
C PRO A 89 14.52 1.43 13.98
N GLU A 90 13.99 0.19 14.01
CA GLU A 90 13.79 -0.63 12.81
C GLU A 90 12.78 -0.01 11.82
N TRP A 91 11.68 0.58 12.32
CA TRP A 91 10.60 1.11 11.48
C TRP A 91 10.27 2.57 11.73
N ASP A 92 10.85 3.21 12.74
CA ASP A 92 10.74 4.65 12.98
C ASP A 92 11.08 5.52 11.75
N PRO A 93 12.04 5.15 10.88
CA PRO A 93 12.31 5.87 9.63
C PRO A 93 11.22 5.77 8.55
N TYR A 94 10.24 4.87 8.68
CA TYR A 94 9.15 4.69 7.72
C TYR A 94 7.89 5.42 8.17
N ARG A 95 7.06 5.82 7.21
CA ARG A 95 5.68 6.26 7.51
C ARG A 95 4.85 5.07 7.99
N SER A 96 3.85 5.29 8.84
CA SER A 96 2.88 4.26 9.21
C SER A 96 1.54 4.46 8.52
N ASP A 97 1.59 4.76 7.23
CA ASP A 97 0.43 4.79 6.35
C ASP A 97 0.35 3.51 5.50
N CYS A 98 -0.67 3.42 4.64
CA CYS A 98 -0.88 2.25 3.77
C CYS A 98 0.37 1.87 2.95
N SER A 99 1.04 2.86 2.36
CA SER A 99 2.25 2.67 1.54
C SER A 99 3.52 2.45 2.36
N GLY A 100 3.58 2.99 3.57
CA GLY A 100 4.66 2.80 4.52
C GLY A 100 4.74 1.35 5.00
N LEU A 101 3.60 0.73 5.31
CA LEU A 101 3.51 -0.71 5.61
C LEU A 101 4.09 -1.57 4.48
N VAL A 102 3.65 -1.33 3.24
CA VAL A 102 4.11 -2.09 2.06
C VAL A 102 5.61 -1.89 1.85
N SER A 103 6.09 -0.64 1.92
CA SER A 103 7.50 -0.29 1.75
C SER A 103 8.40 -0.95 2.79
N TYR A 104 8.00 -0.90 4.07
CA TYR A 104 8.74 -1.58 5.13
C TYR A 104 8.74 -3.09 4.92
N SER A 105 7.60 -3.68 4.55
CA SER A 105 7.49 -5.13 4.37
C SER A 105 8.36 -5.64 3.23
N TRP A 106 8.43 -4.91 2.12
CA TRP A 106 9.38 -5.17 1.04
C TRP A 106 10.84 -4.83 1.40
N GLY A 107 11.06 -4.11 2.50
CA GLY A 107 12.36 -3.64 2.95
C GLY A 107 13.01 -2.68 1.95
N LEU A 108 12.18 -1.81 1.36
CA LEU A 108 12.65 -0.67 0.57
C LEU A 108 13.40 0.31 1.46
N LYS A 109 14.27 1.15 0.89
CA LYS A 109 14.94 2.20 1.66
C LYS A 109 13.90 3.16 2.28
N ALA A 110 14.04 3.46 3.56
CA ALA A 110 13.21 4.43 4.24
C ALA A 110 13.32 5.83 3.60
N PRO A 111 12.24 6.64 3.54
CA PRO A 111 10.94 6.41 4.16
C PRO A 111 10.00 5.50 3.37
N GLY A 112 10.48 4.92 2.27
CA GLY A 112 9.68 4.12 1.36
C GLY A 112 8.92 4.96 0.32
N LEU A 113 8.21 4.27 -0.55
CA LEU A 113 7.38 4.87 -1.59
C LEU A 113 6.08 5.40 -0.99
N ASP A 114 5.51 6.45 -1.59
CA ASP A 114 4.11 6.83 -1.35
C ASP A 114 3.16 6.08 -2.29
N THR A 115 1.86 6.14 -1.99
CA THR A 115 0.87 5.42 -2.79
C THR A 115 0.75 5.94 -4.22
N GLY A 116 1.06 7.22 -4.47
CA GLY A 116 1.06 7.80 -5.81
C GLY A 116 2.17 7.20 -6.66
N SER A 117 3.39 7.14 -6.13
CA SER A 117 4.53 6.45 -6.73
C SER A 117 4.21 4.97 -6.97
N MET A 118 3.69 4.24 -5.98
CA MET A 118 3.29 2.83 -6.15
C MET A 118 2.24 2.65 -7.24
N GLY A 119 1.26 3.56 -7.34
CA GLY A 119 0.23 3.51 -8.37
C GLY A 119 0.77 3.76 -9.78
N THR A 120 1.72 4.69 -9.93
CA THR A 120 2.43 4.93 -11.20
C THR A 120 3.22 3.70 -11.62
N ILE A 121 3.97 3.12 -10.70
CA ILE A 121 4.74 1.89 -10.90
C ILE A 121 3.84 0.73 -11.32
N ALA A 122 2.74 0.51 -10.59
CA ALA A 122 1.80 -0.58 -10.88
C ALA A 122 1.16 -0.45 -12.27
N LYS A 123 1.04 0.77 -12.82
CA LYS A 123 0.55 1.00 -14.19
C LYS A 123 1.64 0.76 -15.24
N GLN A 124 2.87 1.17 -14.97
CA GLN A 124 3.96 1.22 -15.95
C GLN A 124 4.87 -0.01 -15.94
N SER A 125 4.86 -0.84 -14.89
CA SER A 125 5.85 -1.91 -14.66
C SER A 125 7.29 -1.38 -14.77
N SER A 126 7.73 -0.60 -13.79
CA SER A 126 9.02 0.08 -13.80
C SER A 126 9.82 -0.14 -12.51
N GLY A 127 11.15 -0.01 -12.63
CA GLY A 127 12.09 -0.17 -11.51
C GLY A 127 12.09 -1.57 -10.92
N ALA A 128 12.10 -1.67 -9.61
CA ALA A 128 12.11 -2.94 -8.87
C ALA A 128 10.75 -3.67 -8.86
N PHE A 129 9.79 -3.27 -9.70
CA PHE A 129 8.42 -3.75 -9.63
C PHE A 129 7.85 -4.10 -10.99
N LYS A 130 6.95 -5.08 -11.00
CA LYS A 130 6.20 -5.49 -12.19
C LYS A 130 4.71 -5.52 -11.89
N ARG A 131 3.90 -5.03 -12.83
CA ARG A 131 2.47 -5.32 -12.82
C ARG A 131 2.27 -6.80 -13.09
N ILE A 132 1.37 -7.42 -12.33
CA ILE A 132 0.95 -8.80 -12.56
C ILE A 132 -0.57 -8.88 -12.71
N ALA A 133 -1.04 -9.97 -13.30
CA ALA A 133 -2.45 -10.28 -13.34
C ALA A 133 -2.94 -10.70 -11.94
N ILE A 134 -4.22 -10.46 -11.63
CA ILE A 134 -4.81 -10.77 -10.32
C ILE A 134 -4.73 -12.28 -10.01
N ASP A 135 -4.87 -13.14 -11.00
CA ASP A 135 -4.79 -14.59 -10.85
C ASP A 135 -3.37 -15.13 -10.58
N ALA A 136 -2.36 -14.29 -10.86
CA ALA A 136 -0.95 -14.52 -10.60
C ALA A 136 -0.48 -13.98 -9.23
N LEU A 137 -1.40 -13.40 -8.43
CA LEU A 137 -1.08 -12.94 -7.08
C LEU A 137 -0.44 -14.06 -6.24
N GLN A 138 0.69 -13.71 -5.63
CA GLN A 138 1.44 -14.50 -4.67
C GLN A 138 1.50 -13.75 -3.33
N PRO A 139 1.53 -14.48 -2.20
CA PRO A 139 1.68 -13.83 -0.90
C PRO A 139 2.90 -12.89 -0.87
N GLY A 140 2.72 -11.67 -0.37
CA GLY A 140 3.74 -10.61 -0.40
C GLY A 140 3.58 -9.60 -1.53
N ASP A 141 2.75 -9.88 -2.55
CA ASP A 141 2.39 -8.89 -3.57
C ASP A 141 1.54 -7.75 -2.98
N ALA A 142 1.59 -6.58 -3.60
CA ALA A 142 0.76 -5.45 -3.21
C ALA A 142 -0.44 -5.27 -4.16
N LEU A 143 -1.54 -4.81 -3.59
CA LEU A 143 -2.72 -4.37 -4.33
C LEU A 143 -2.85 -2.87 -4.18
N VAL A 144 -2.67 -2.14 -5.28
CA VAL A 144 -2.52 -0.69 -5.32
C VAL A 144 -3.66 -0.07 -6.11
N THR A 145 -4.29 0.99 -5.58
CA THR A 145 -5.38 1.66 -6.29
C THR A 145 -4.92 2.37 -7.56
N VAL A 146 -5.75 2.34 -8.62
CA VAL A 146 -5.47 3.05 -9.88
C VAL A 146 -5.66 4.57 -9.82
N THR A 147 -6.48 5.06 -8.90
CA THR A 147 -6.89 6.47 -8.80
C THR A 147 -6.73 7.05 -7.40
N LYS A 148 -7.25 6.37 -6.37
CA LYS A 148 -7.30 6.87 -4.99
C LYS A 148 -6.39 6.11 -4.02
N GLY A 149 -5.13 6.52 -3.95
CA GLY A 149 -4.27 6.61 -2.75
C GLY A 149 -4.12 5.45 -1.76
N HIS A 150 -4.67 4.25 -1.97
CA HIS A 150 -4.58 3.15 -1.00
C HIS A 150 -3.82 1.94 -1.56
N THR A 151 -3.19 1.22 -0.65
CA THR A 151 -2.47 -0.01 -0.97
C THR A 151 -2.51 -0.95 0.22
N PHE A 152 -2.38 -2.25 -0.04
CA PHE A 152 -2.28 -3.27 1.00
C PHE A 152 -1.53 -4.49 0.48
N LEU A 153 -0.99 -5.31 1.40
CA LEU A 153 -0.32 -6.55 1.05
C LEU A 153 -1.32 -7.68 0.93
N PHE A 154 -1.19 -8.47 -0.12
CA PHE A 154 -1.87 -9.73 -0.29
C PHE A 154 -1.15 -10.80 0.54
N ALA A 155 -1.86 -11.39 1.51
CA ALA A 155 -1.33 -12.44 2.38
C ALA A 155 -1.74 -13.86 1.94
N GLY A 156 -2.65 -13.98 0.98
CA GLY A 156 -3.07 -15.25 0.40
C GLY A 156 -4.55 -15.28 0.00
N TRP A 157 -4.92 -16.29 -0.78
CA TRP A 157 -6.31 -16.57 -1.12
C TRP A 157 -6.98 -17.35 0.01
N VAL A 158 -8.19 -16.93 0.40
CA VAL A 158 -9.10 -17.79 1.18
C VAL A 158 -9.92 -18.63 0.20
N THR A 159 -10.48 -17.98 -0.81
CA THR A 159 -11.11 -18.60 -1.98
C THR A 159 -10.63 -17.86 -3.22
N LYS A 160 -9.85 -18.54 -4.08
CA LYS A 160 -9.20 -17.90 -5.24
C LYS A 160 -10.21 -17.12 -6.09
N GLY A 161 -9.92 -15.85 -6.34
CA GLY A 161 -10.76 -14.93 -7.12
C GLY A 161 -12.03 -14.41 -6.44
N LYS A 162 -12.29 -14.79 -5.18
CA LYS A 162 -13.52 -14.39 -4.45
C LYS A 162 -13.25 -13.78 -3.08
N ARG A 163 -12.27 -14.31 -2.34
CA ARG A 163 -11.96 -13.88 -0.98
C ARG A 163 -10.48 -14.03 -0.72
N LEU A 164 -9.86 -12.99 -0.18
CA LEU A 164 -8.43 -12.95 0.11
C LEU A 164 -8.18 -12.54 1.56
N ARG A 165 -6.98 -12.87 2.05
CA ARG A 165 -6.40 -12.32 3.26
C ARG A 165 -5.46 -11.19 2.88
N LEU A 166 -5.55 -10.07 3.60
CA LEU A 166 -4.72 -8.90 3.38
C LEU A 166 -4.18 -8.33 4.68
N ILE A 167 -3.07 -7.60 4.60
CA ILE A 167 -2.52 -6.81 5.71
C ILE A 167 -2.54 -5.33 5.31
N GLU A 168 -3.14 -4.48 6.14
CA GLU A 168 -3.33 -3.06 5.81
C GLU A 168 -3.21 -2.12 7.03
N GLU A 169 -2.73 -0.92 6.73
CA GLU A 169 -2.90 0.34 7.48
C GLU A 169 -3.95 1.16 6.72
N TYR A 170 -5.09 1.51 7.32
CA TYR A 170 -6.27 1.88 6.52
C TYR A 170 -6.97 3.20 6.84
N ASP A 171 -6.78 3.77 8.03
CA ASP A 171 -7.48 5.00 8.39
C ASP A 171 -6.90 5.66 9.64
N CYS A 172 -7.12 6.96 9.79
CA CYS A 172 -6.73 7.75 10.95
C CYS A 172 -7.35 7.22 12.25
N GLY A 173 -6.55 7.14 13.31
CA GLY A 173 -7.00 6.62 14.61
C GLY A 173 -7.24 5.10 14.62
N LYS A 174 -6.83 4.38 13.57
CA LYS A 174 -6.82 2.93 13.52
C LYS A 174 -5.39 2.40 13.60
N ILE A 175 -5.30 1.09 13.81
CA ILE A 175 -4.05 0.36 13.82
C ILE A 175 -3.98 -0.61 12.65
N ALA A 176 -2.77 -1.02 12.30
CA ALA A 176 -2.53 -2.08 11.33
C ALA A 176 -3.29 -3.37 11.68
N ARG A 177 -3.73 -4.09 10.65
CA ARG A 177 -4.46 -5.35 10.82
C ARG A 177 -4.22 -6.33 9.67
N GLU A 178 -4.34 -7.62 9.98
CA GLU A 178 -4.52 -8.69 8.99
C GLU A 178 -5.99 -9.11 8.99
N VAL A 179 -6.64 -9.13 7.83
CA VAL A 179 -8.08 -9.40 7.71
C VAL A 179 -8.42 -10.14 6.43
N GLU A 180 -9.56 -10.84 6.43
CA GLU A 180 -10.14 -11.40 5.22
C GLU A 180 -11.17 -10.46 4.60
N ARG A 181 -11.21 -10.39 3.27
CA ARG A 181 -12.18 -9.58 2.53
C ARG A 181 -12.69 -10.33 1.31
N ASP A 182 -13.99 -10.22 1.10
CA ASP A 182 -14.61 -10.60 -0.16
C ASP A 182 -14.24 -9.55 -1.22
N ILE A 183 -14.06 -10.03 -2.45
CA ILE A 183 -13.66 -9.22 -3.59
C ILE A 183 -14.49 -9.54 -4.82
N THR A 184 -14.48 -8.61 -5.77
CA THR A 184 -14.90 -8.86 -7.15
C THR A 184 -13.71 -8.62 -8.06
N VAL A 185 -13.40 -9.60 -8.91
CA VAL A 185 -12.38 -9.48 -9.96
C VAL A 185 -13.04 -9.12 -11.28
N SER A 186 -12.47 -8.15 -12.00
CA SER A 186 -12.92 -7.73 -13.33
C SER A 186 -11.69 -7.48 -14.20
N GLY A 187 -11.38 -8.44 -15.08
CA GLY A 187 -10.16 -8.41 -15.88
C GLY A 187 -8.92 -8.44 -14.99
N ASP A 188 -8.08 -7.44 -15.12
CA ASP A 188 -6.80 -7.27 -14.40
C ASP A 188 -6.92 -6.41 -13.13
N THR A 189 -8.15 -6.09 -12.71
CA THR A 189 -8.42 -5.34 -11.49
C THR A 189 -9.24 -6.17 -10.50
N LEU A 190 -9.12 -5.81 -9.23
CA LEU A 190 -10.08 -6.23 -8.21
C LEU A 190 -10.67 -5.05 -7.45
N LYS A 191 -11.82 -5.26 -6.84
CA LYS A 191 -12.47 -4.35 -5.88
C LYS A 191 -12.73 -5.11 -4.59
N LYS A 192 -12.45 -4.47 -3.44
CA LYS A 192 -12.87 -5.00 -2.13
C LYS A 192 -14.36 -4.74 -1.93
N SER A 193 -15.07 -5.66 -1.28
CA SER A 193 -16.44 -5.41 -0.86
C SER A 193 -16.51 -4.14 0.02
N GLY A 194 -17.47 -3.25 -0.28
CA GLY A 194 -17.60 -1.94 0.39
C GLY A 194 -16.59 -0.87 -0.06
N ASP A 195 -15.72 -1.17 -1.03
CA ASP A 195 -14.75 -0.22 -1.58
C ASP A 195 -15.01 0.00 -3.08
N SER A 196 -15.21 1.25 -3.49
CA SER A 196 -15.47 1.60 -4.89
C SER A 196 -14.20 1.63 -5.76
N ARG A 197 -13.02 1.59 -5.13
CA ARG A 197 -11.72 1.70 -5.81
C ARG A 197 -11.33 0.37 -6.47
N ALA A 198 -10.76 0.48 -7.67
CA ALA A 198 -10.14 -0.63 -8.36
C ALA A 198 -8.65 -0.71 -8.01
N TYR A 199 -8.16 -1.93 -7.80
CA TYR A 199 -6.79 -2.24 -7.43
C TYR A 199 -6.10 -3.04 -8.54
N LEU A 200 -4.86 -2.66 -8.83
CA LEU A 200 -3.92 -3.42 -9.64
C LEU A 200 -2.98 -4.22 -8.73
N ALA A 201 -2.56 -5.39 -9.19
CA ALA A 201 -1.54 -6.17 -8.53
C ALA A 201 -0.14 -5.73 -8.97
N ALA A 202 0.72 -5.49 -7.99
CA ALA A 202 2.12 -5.15 -8.17
C ALA A 202 2.99 -6.15 -7.41
N HIS A 203 4.02 -6.64 -8.07
CA HIS A 203 4.97 -7.60 -7.54
C HIS A 203 6.36 -6.95 -7.45
N LEU A 204 7.03 -7.13 -6.33
CA LEU A 204 8.43 -6.75 -6.16
C LEU A 204 9.32 -7.76 -6.90
N THR A 205 10.06 -7.34 -7.92
CA THR A 205 10.88 -8.22 -8.78
C THR A 205 11.96 -8.97 -7.99
N ALA A 206 12.49 -8.38 -6.92
CA ALA A 206 13.45 -9.02 -6.01
C ALA A 206 12.79 -10.06 -5.07
N MET A 207 11.46 -10.17 -5.06
CA MET A 207 10.75 -11.13 -4.23
C MET A 207 10.83 -12.52 -4.86
N THR A 208 11.40 -13.45 -4.11
CA THR A 208 11.40 -14.87 -4.45
C THR A 208 10.15 -15.52 -3.89
N ALA A 209 9.60 -16.47 -4.64
CA ALA A 209 8.46 -17.26 -4.17
C ALA A 209 8.84 -17.94 -2.86
N SER A 210 7.90 -18.02 -1.92
CA SER A 210 8.11 -18.88 -0.75
C SER A 210 8.20 -20.32 -1.25
N ASP A 211 9.21 -21.07 -0.78
CA ASP A 211 9.13 -22.52 -0.87
C ASP A 211 7.77 -22.96 -0.29
N PRO A 212 7.10 -23.98 -0.87
CA PRO A 212 5.83 -24.49 -0.38
C PRO A 212 6.02 -25.29 0.92
N THR A 213 6.65 -24.69 1.93
CA THR A 213 6.57 -25.20 3.30
C THR A 213 5.15 -24.98 3.82
N PRO A 214 4.53 -25.99 4.45
CA PRO A 214 3.21 -25.86 5.06
C PRO A 214 3.24 -24.70 6.07
N VAL A 215 2.44 -23.66 5.82
CA VAL A 215 2.28 -22.56 6.76
C VAL A 215 1.61 -23.14 8.00
N THR A 216 2.38 -23.39 9.05
CA THR A 216 1.80 -23.63 10.37
C THR A 216 1.14 -22.31 10.77
N PRO A 217 -0.17 -22.28 11.08
CA PRO A 217 -0.81 -21.03 11.48
C PRO A 217 -0.08 -20.44 12.68
N PRO A 218 0.09 -19.11 12.74
CA PRO A 218 0.69 -18.47 13.90
C PRO A 218 -0.10 -18.86 15.16
N PRO A 219 0.56 -19.10 16.31
CA PRO A 219 -0.14 -19.37 17.55
C PRO A 219 -1.09 -18.21 17.83
N THR A 220 -2.37 -18.55 18.02
CA THR A 220 -3.46 -17.63 18.38
C THR A 220 -3.25 -17.08 19.78
N ASN A 221 -2.27 -16.18 19.94
CA ASN A 221 -2.11 -15.33 21.11
C ASN A 221 -2.59 -13.91 20.80
N GLN A 222 -3.76 -13.79 20.16
CA GLN A 222 -4.50 -12.55 20.15
C GLN A 222 -5.34 -12.52 21.44
N PRO A 223 -5.01 -11.67 22.44
CA PRO A 223 -5.92 -11.48 23.56
C PRO A 223 -7.27 -11.00 23.02
N PRO A 224 -8.40 -11.48 23.57
CA PRO A 224 -9.71 -11.05 23.11
C PRO A 224 -9.77 -9.52 23.18
N HIS A 225 -10.09 -8.88 22.06
CA HIS A 225 -10.38 -7.45 22.03
C HIS A 225 -11.50 -7.20 23.03
N GLY A 226 -11.14 -6.60 24.17
CA GLY A 226 -12.09 -6.12 25.15
C GLY A 226 -13.04 -5.14 24.46
N SER A 227 -14.30 -5.53 24.37
CA SER A 227 -15.40 -4.64 24.08
C SER A 227 -15.36 -3.51 25.11
N LEU A 228 -14.97 -2.31 24.66
CA LEU A 228 -15.23 -1.09 25.40
C LEU A 228 -16.69 -0.70 25.14
N ASP A 229 -17.62 -1.46 25.72
CA ASP A 229 -19.02 -1.04 25.84
C ASP A 229 -19.50 -1.27 27.28
N ARG A 230 -20.08 -0.18 27.84
CA ARG A 230 -20.66 -0.01 29.19
C ARG A 230 -19.71 0.13 30.38
N ALA A 231 -19.38 1.38 30.68
CA ALA A 231 -19.30 1.84 32.06
C ALA A 231 -20.54 2.72 32.34
N ASP A 232 -21.60 2.09 32.85
CA ASP A 232 -22.68 2.77 33.57
C ASP A 232 -22.72 2.18 34.99
N GLY A 233 -22.50 3.05 35.98
CA GLY A 233 -23.08 2.94 37.32
C GLY A 233 -22.51 1.90 38.28
N ALA A 234 -21.57 2.32 39.13
CA ALA A 234 -21.55 1.89 40.54
C ALA A 234 -20.75 2.88 41.38
N VAL A 235 -21.45 3.90 41.85
CA VAL A 235 -21.08 4.70 43.02
C VAL A 235 -21.29 3.82 44.26
N GLY A 236 -20.28 3.68 45.13
CA GLY A 236 -20.56 3.28 46.51
C GLY A 236 -19.40 2.63 47.27
N ALA A 237 -19.13 3.19 48.46
CA ALA A 237 -18.51 2.57 49.63
C ALA A 237 -16.97 2.61 49.73
N VAL A 238 -16.45 3.79 50.07
CA VAL A 238 -15.28 3.93 50.95
C VAL A 238 -15.80 4.31 52.33
N GLU A 239 -15.96 3.33 53.22
CA GLU A 239 -16.20 3.57 54.66
C GLU A 239 -15.10 2.92 55.49
N ARG A 240 -14.22 3.79 56.00
CA ARG A 240 -13.79 3.90 57.40
C ARG A 240 -13.52 2.61 58.18
N ALA A 241 -12.23 2.29 58.33
CA ALA A 241 -11.72 1.54 59.47
C ALA A 241 -10.96 2.49 60.42
N VAL A 242 -11.67 3.11 61.36
CA VAL A 242 -11.07 3.72 62.57
C VAL A 242 -11.90 3.30 63.77
N GLY A 243 -11.29 2.47 64.61
CA GLY A 243 -11.51 2.41 66.06
C GLY A 243 -12.77 1.70 66.54
N ARG A 244 -12.56 0.63 67.35
CA ARG A 244 -12.87 0.60 68.79
C ARG A 244 -13.15 -0.84 69.25
N LEU A 245 -12.15 -1.48 69.85
CA LEU A 245 -12.37 -2.57 70.80
C LEU A 245 -11.96 -2.08 72.18
N VAL A 246 -12.98 -1.94 73.04
CA VAL A 246 -12.90 -1.64 74.46
C VAL A 246 -12.93 -2.95 75.23
N GLY A 247 -12.04 -3.09 76.22
CA GLY A 247 -12.42 -3.66 77.52
C GLY A 247 -11.80 -4.99 77.96
N GLY A 248 -10.78 -4.91 78.82
CA GLY A 248 -11.00 -5.16 80.26
C GLY A 248 -10.38 -6.40 80.93
N ARG A 249 -9.86 -6.14 82.15
CA ARG A 249 -9.41 -7.01 83.27
C ARG A 249 -7.95 -7.49 83.16
N GLY A 250 -7.09 -7.38 84.17
CA GLY A 250 -7.25 -6.97 85.57
C GLY A 250 -6.27 -7.77 86.46
N ARG A 251 -5.56 -7.05 87.35
CA ARG A 251 -4.53 -7.46 88.33
C ARG A 251 -3.10 -7.59 87.81
#